data_AF-A0A9D9G8L5-F1
#
_entry.id   AF-A0A9D9G8L5-F1
#
_cell.length_a   1.000
_cell.length_b   1.000
_cell.length_c   1.000
_cell.angle_alpha   90.00
_cell.angle_beta   90.00
_cell.angle_gamma   90.00
#
_symmetry.space_group_name_H-M   'P 1'
#
loop_
_entity.id
_entity.type
_entity.pdbx_description
1 polymer ?
#
loop_
_entity_poly.entity_id
_entity_poly.type
_entity_poly.pdbx_seq_one_letter_code
_entity_poly.pdbx_strand_id
1 'polypeptide(L)'
;MKHFTLLLLAAAALCQSTFAQTKTKNIYTSTTALNLEALQNPTQPVTLNRTLLAGYNTICLPMSLSAEQLKAAAKDIQIERLEVIRQEGSTLCMYFLDCTSEGLQAGVPYLIFSPTFQTLRASTLDASGINTELQNISKSDNEGNTITFCSSWETLKAEGRYGIPAQQDTYILESVLIRTDGSKAFLPTRCGFTWDQQTNSASTLEIKHVTSLEDIETSIDKLQQENTTVDVYNTQGTLVLPQTTISKARQSLPQGIYVVKGQKFAIQ
;
A
#
# COMPACT_ATOMS: atom_id res chain seq x y z
N MET A 1 -80.47 -34.03 4.46
CA MET A 1 -80.38 -33.28 3.19
C MET A 1 -79.52 -32.04 3.42
N LYS A 2 -78.40 -31.94 2.66
CA LYS A 2 -77.65 -30.73 2.27
C LYS A 2 -76.98 -29.92 3.41
N HIS A 3 -75.69 -30.12 3.70
CA HIS A 3 -74.46 -29.55 3.08
C HIS A 3 -73.86 -28.45 4.01
N PHE A 4 -72.66 -28.69 4.58
CA PHE A 4 -71.38 -27.97 4.33
C PHE A 4 -71.48 -26.43 4.53
N THR A 5 -70.68 -25.74 5.35
CA THR A 5 -69.21 -25.77 5.44
C THR A 5 -68.73 -25.03 6.70
N LEU A 6 -67.62 -25.52 7.26
CA LEU A 6 -66.76 -24.93 8.29
C LEU A 6 -66.15 -23.58 7.85
N LEU A 7 -66.09 -22.56 8.71
CA LEU A 7 -65.09 -21.51 8.59
C LEU A 7 -64.68 -20.97 9.97
N LEU A 8 -63.50 -21.45 10.37
CA LEU A 8 -62.67 -20.97 11.47
C LEU A 8 -62.28 -19.51 11.19
N LEU A 9 -62.72 -18.57 12.02
CA LEU A 9 -62.17 -17.21 12.05
C LEU A 9 -60.93 -17.24 12.95
N ALA A 10 -59.78 -17.55 12.33
CA ALA A 10 -58.48 -17.33 12.94
C ALA A 10 -58.21 -15.82 13.01
N ALA A 11 -58.11 -15.28 14.23
CA ALA A 11 -57.54 -13.97 14.46
C ALA A 11 -56.04 -14.02 14.12
N ALA A 12 -55.70 -13.69 12.88
CA ALA A 12 -54.31 -13.44 12.50
C ALA A 12 -53.89 -12.12 13.16
N ALA A 13 -53.17 -12.23 14.27
CA ALA A 13 -52.36 -11.14 14.77
C ALA A 13 -51.42 -10.70 13.64
N LEU A 14 -51.66 -9.51 13.10
CA LEU A 14 -50.73 -8.80 12.24
C LEU A 14 -49.50 -8.44 13.07
N CYS A 15 -48.61 -9.42 13.28
CA CYS A 15 -47.19 -9.12 13.48
C CYS A 15 -46.68 -8.57 12.15
N GLN A 16 -46.93 -7.28 11.91
CA GLN A 16 -46.08 -6.52 11.02
C GLN A 16 -44.70 -6.55 11.67
N SER A 17 -43.83 -7.44 11.19
CA SER A 17 -42.40 -7.30 11.39
C SER A 17 -42.04 -5.95 10.78
N THR A 18 -42.01 -4.94 11.64
CA THR A 18 -41.30 -3.70 11.38
C THR A 18 -39.85 -4.12 11.25
N PHE A 19 -39.45 -4.48 10.03
CA PHE A 19 -38.07 -4.32 9.61
C PHE A 19 -37.80 -2.84 9.78
N ALA A 20 -37.27 -2.48 10.96
CA ALA A 20 -36.59 -1.22 11.14
C ALA A 20 -35.49 -1.23 10.08
N GLN A 21 -35.76 -0.54 8.99
CA GLN A 21 -34.80 -0.27 7.94
C GLN A 21 -33.78 0.65 8.59
N THR A 22 -32.82 0.06 9.31
CA THR A 22 -31.73 0.77 9.98
C THR A 22 -31.06 1.58 8.89
N LYS A 23 -31.29 2.89 8.93
CA LYS A 23 -30.94 3.82 7.87
C LYS A 23 -29.43 4.04 7.94
N THR A 24 -28.64 3.07 7.46
CA THR A 24 -27.17 3.12 7.46
C THR A 24 -26.73 4.48 6.94
N LYS A 25 -26.11 5.28 7.80
CA LYS A 25 -25.58 6.59 7.43
C LYS A 25 -24.36 6.33 6.54
N ASN A 26 -24.58 6.34 5.23
CA ASN A 26 -23.50 6.27 4.24
C ASN A 26 -22.60 7.49 4.44
N ILE A 27 -21.45 7.33 5.08
CA ILE A 27 -20.43 8.38 5.09
C ILE A 27 -19.68 8.22 3.77
N TYR A 28 -20.12 8.97 2.76
CA TYR A 28 -19.40 9.12 1.50
C TYR A 28 -18.08 9.84 1.80
N THR A 29 -16.95 9.16 1.65
CA THR A 29 -15.63 9.75 1.95
C THR A 29 -14.96 10.37 0.72
N SER A 30 -15.74 10.71 -0.31
CA SER A 30 -15.20 11.19 -1.59
C SER A 30 -15.41 12.68 -1.88
N THR A 31 -15.96 13.49 -0.97
CA THR A 31 -16.43 14.84 -1.40
C THR A 31 -16.03 16.07 -0.58
N THR A 32 -15.13 16.01 0.41
CA THR A 32 -14.21 17.13 0.80
C THR A 32 -13.51 16.91 2.15
N ALA A 33 -14.16 16.22 3.10
CA ALA A 33 -13.61 15.90 4.42
C ALA A 33 -14.27 14.64 5.03
N LEU A 34 -13.53 13.93 5.88
CA LEU A 34 -14.04 12.79 6.67
C LEU A 34 -14.72 13.31 7.95
N ASN A 35 -15.94 12.87 8.26
CA ASN A 35 -16.60 13.22 9.52
C ASN A 35 -16.06 12.33 10.66
N LEU A 36 -14.99 12.79 11.31
CA LEU A 36 -14.29 12.08 12.39
C LEU A 36 -15.15 11.92 13.65
N GLU A 37 -15.97 12.92 13.99
CA GLU A 37 -16.84 12.88 15.17
C GLU A 37 -17.90 11.77 15.04
N ALA A 38 -18.51 11.64 13.87
CA ALA A 38 -19.48 10.58 13.58
C ALA A 38 -18.84 9.18 13.58
N LEU A 39 -17.53 9.09 13.34
CA LEU A 39 -16.77 7.84 13.40
C LEU A 39 -16.48 7.45 14.85
N GLN A 40 -16.02 8.38 15.69
CA GLN A 40 -15.64 8.10 17.08
C GLN A 40 -16.84 7.81 18.00
N ASN A 41 -18.05 8.25 17.65
CA ASN A 41 -19.27 8.01 18.44
C ASN A 41 -20.41 7.48 17.55
N PRO A 42 -20.29 6.27 16.99
CA PRO A 42 -21.25 5.73 16.06
C PRO A 42 -22.54 5.36 16.81
N THR A 43 -23.62 6.11 16.57
CA THR A 43 -24.96 5.75 17.08
C THR A 43 -25.68 4.73 16.19
N GLN A 44 -25.09 4.38 15.04
CA GLN A 44 -25.58 3.47 14.00
C GLN A 44 -24.37 2.85 13.25
N PRO A 45 -24.54 1.75 12.48
CA PRO A 45 -23.46 1.22 11.66
C PRO A 45 -22.88 2.31 10.75
N VAL A 46 -21.57 2.49 10.79
CA VAL A 46 -20.85 3.40 9.92
C VAL A 46 -20.25 2.61 8.77
N THR A 47 -20.58 3.02 7.55
CA THR A 47 -20.00 2.44 6.33
C THR A 47 -19.15 3.47 5.62
N LEU A 48 -17.89 3.12 5.40
CA LEU A 48 -16.93 3.87 4.61
C LEU A 48 -16.86 3.26 3.21
N ASN A 49 -17.11 4.08 2.19
CA ASN A 49 -16.98 3.71 0.80
C ASN A 49 -15.78 4.43 0.18
N ARG A 50 -14.88 3.68 -0.48
CA ARG A 50 -13.76 4.20 -1.27
C ARG A 50 -13.83 3.68 -2.69
N THR A 51 -13.84 4.59 -3.65
CA THR A 51 -13.63 4.24 -5.05
C THR A 51 -12.17 3.85 -5.26
N LEU A 52 -11.94 2.69 -5.85
CA LEU A 52 -10.64 2.24 -6.34
C LEU A 52 -10.68 2.26 -7.85
N LEU A 53 -9.70 2.90 -8.46
CA LEU A 53 -9.49 2.84 -9.90
C LEU A 53 -8.79 1.51 -10.23
N ALA A 54 -8.92 1.06 -11.47
CA ALA A 54 -8.08 -0.04 -11.94
C ALA A 54 -6.60 0.37 -11.87
N GLY A 55 -5.72 -0.54 -11.42
CA GLY A 55 -4.32 -0.26 -11.13
C GLY A 55 -4.07 0.06 -9.65
N TYR A 56 -2.92 0.68 -9.37
CA TYR A 56 -2.55 1.09 -8.02
C TYR A 56 -3.25 2.38 -7.60
N ASN A 57 -3.63 2.41 -6.33
CA ASN A 57 -4.17 3.57 -5.64
C ASN A 57 -3.42 3.73 -4.31
N THR A 58 -3.55 4.89 -3.68
CA THR A 58 -3.19 5.07 -2.28
C THR A 58 -4.43 5.02 -1.39
N ILE A 59 -4.27 4.49 -0.18
CA ILE A 59 -5.35 4.38 0.81
C ILE A 59 -4.83 4.53 2.24
N CYS A 60 -5.61 5.23 3.07
CA CYS A 60 -5.45 5.26 4.52
C CYS A 60 -6.85 5.35 5.12
N LEU A 61 -7.22 4.42 5.98
CA LEU A 61 -8.56 4.32 6.53
C LEU A 61 -8.57 4.69 8.02
N PRO A 62 -9.66 5.27 8.54
CA PRO A 62 -9.81 5.55 9.97
C PRO A 62 -10.16 4.29 10.78
N MET A 63 -10.13 3.10 10.19
CA MET A 63 -10.47 1.83 10.84
C MET A 63 -9.55 0.72 10.32
N SER A 64 -9.19 -0.20 11.22
CA SER A 64 -8.40 -1.37 10.86
C SER A 64 -9.31 -2.40 10.20
N LEU A 65 -8.80 -3.09 9.19
CA LEU A 65 -9.49 -4.20 8.53
C LEU A 65 -8.59 -5.42 8.55
N SER A 66 -9.09 -6.55 9.07
CA SER A 66 -8.41 -7.83 8.91
C SER A 66 -8.35 -8.22 7.42
N ALA A 67 -7.49 -9.18 7.07
CA ALA A 67 -7.42 -9.71 5.72
C ALA A 67 -8.77 -10.26 5.22
N GLU A 68 -9.56 -10.89 6.10
CA GLU A 68 -10.90 -11.41 5.78
C GLU A 68 -11.89 -10.28 5.52
N GLN A 69 -11.88 -9.25 6.37
CA GLN A 69 -12.75 -8.08 6.20
C GLN A 69 -12.41 -7.33 4.92
N LEU A 70 -11.12 -7.24 4.60
CA LEU A 70 -10.63 -6.61 3.39
C LEU A 70 -11.07 -7.35 2.12
N LYS A 71 -10.95 -8.69 2.09
CA LYS A 71 -11.46 -9.55 1.02
C LYS A 71 -12.98 -9.45 0.85
N ALA A 72 -13.71 -9.24 1.94
CA ALA A 72 -15.15 -9.01 1.90
C ALA A 72 -15.50 -7.58 1.41
N ALA A 73 -14.63 -6.61 1.65
CA ALA A 73 -14.84 -5.21 1.29
C ALA A 73 -14.56 -4.89 -0.18
N ALA A 74 -13.63 -5.61 -0.83
CA ALA A 74 -13.30 -5.50 -2.25
C ALA A 74 -12.68 -6.81 -2.78
N LYS A 75 -12.91 -7.13 -4.05
CA LYS A 75 -12.45 -8.38 -4.66
C LYS A 75 -11.07 -8.24 -5.28
N ASP A 76 -10.25 -9.28 -5.15
CA ASP A 76 -8.98 -9.47 -5.85
C ASP A 76 -8.01 -8.27 -5.71
N ILE A 77 -8.02 -7.65 -4.52
CA ILE A 77 -7.13 -6.54 -4.19
C ILE A 77 -5.83 -7.05 -3.56
N GLN A 78 -4.77 -6.26 -3.73
CA GLN A 78 -3.48 -6.46 -3.06
C GLN A 78 -3.14 -5.20 -2.27
N ILE A 79 -2.60 -5.37 -1.07
CA ILE A 79 -2.15 -4.28 -0.20
C ILE A 79 -0.65 -4.35 -0.06
N GLU A 80 -0.01 -3.19 -0.14
CA GLU A 80 1.42 -3.09 0.08
C GLU A 80 1.78 -1.92 0.98
N ARG A 81 2.81 -2.10 1.79
CA ARG A 81 3.34 -1.10 2.72
C ARG A 81 4.73 -0.66 2.30
N LEU A 82 5.02 0.63 2.43
CA LEU A 82 6.37 1.15 2.19
C LEU A 82 7.32 0.55 3.23
N GLU A 83 8.33 -0.19 2.78
CA GLU A 83 9.22 -0.90 3.69
C GLU A 83 10.67 -0.44 3.65
N VAL A 84 11.20 -0.16 2.46
CA VAL A 84 12.59 0.29 2.27
C VAL A 84 12.64 1.37 1.20
N ILE A 85 13.60 2.29 1.32
CA ILE A 85 14.05 3.12 0.21
C ILE A 85 15.52 2.83 -0.08
N ARG A 86 15.92 2.88 -1.35
CA ARG A 86 17.31 2.68 -1.77
C ARG A 86 17.62 3.53 -2.98
N GLN A 87 18.72 4.25 -2.93
CA GLN A 87 19.25 4.88 -4.12
C GLN A 87 19.92 3.85 -5.05
N GLU A 88 19.46 3.78 -6.29
CA GLU A 88 20.06 3.01 -7.38
C GLU A 88 20.51 3.98 -8.49
N GLY A 89 21.78 4.36 -8.46
CA GLY A 89 22.32 5.37 -9.36
C GLY A 89 21.68 6.74 -9.10
N SER A 90 20.91 7.25 -10.07
CA SER A 90 20.17 8.52 -9.96
C SER A 90 18.69 8.35 -9.59
N THR A 91 18.23 7.12 -9.43
CA THR A 91 16.85 6.83 -9.04
C THR A 91 16.80 6.48 -7.55
N LEU A 92 15.90 7.10 -6.81
CA LEU A 92 15.53 6.64 -5.47
C LEU A 92 14.34 5.69 -5.60
N CYS A 93 14.58 4.40 -5.36
CA CYS A 93 13.58 3.35 -5.41
C CYS A 93 12.90 3.21 -4.04
N MET A 94 11.58 3.17 -4.04
CA MET A 94 10.73 2.93 -2.87
C MET A 94 10.12 1.54 -2.99
N TYR A 95 10.45 0.64 -2.08
CA TYR A 95 10.01 -0.75 -2.13
C TYR A 95 8.79 -0.96 -1.24
N PHE A 96 7.76 -1.50 -1.86
CA PHE A 96 6.49 -1.80 -1.24
C PHE A 96 6.34 -3.31 -1.11
N LEU A 97 6.18 -3.76 0.13
CA LEU A 97 6.04 -5.16 0.46
C LEU A 97 4.56 -5.56 0.51
N ASP A 98 4.20 -6.63 -0.18
CA ASP A 98 2.87 -7.25 -0.06
C ASP A 98 2.60 -7.63 1.39
N CYS A 99 1.51 -7.08 1.94
CA CYS A 99 1.01 -7.33 3.28
C CYS A 99 -0.50 -7.63 3.26
N THR A 100 -1.02 -8.13 2.13
CA THR A 100 -2.45 -8.42 1.95
C THR A 100 -3.00 -9.38 3.00
N SER A 101 -2.17 -10.33 3.46
CA SER A 101 -2.51 -11.29 4.52
C SER A 101 -2.56 -10.67 5.92
N GLU A 102 -1.96 -9.50 6.14
CA GLU A 102 -1.95 -8.78 7.40
C GLU A 102 -3.18 -7.86 7.54
N GLY A 103 -3.73 -7.41 6.42
CA GLY A 103 -4.83 -6.45 6.38
C GLY A 103 -4.35 -4.99 6.41
N LEU A 104 -5.18 -4.11 6.95
CA LEU A 104 -4.90 -2.68 7.05
C LEU A 104 -5.02 -2.22 8.49
N GLN A 105 -4.08 -1.37 8.93
CA GLN A 105 -4.18 -0.67 10.21
C GLN A 105 -4.78 0.72 10.03
N ALA A 106 -5.63 1.11 10.97
CA ALA A 106 -6.22 2.44 11.01
C ALA A 106 -5.13 3.54 11.08
N GLY A 107 -5.29 4.59 10.28
CA GLY A 107 -4.38 5.74 10.25
C GLY A 107 -3.08 5.51 9.47
N VAL A 108 -2.80 4.28 9.03
CA VAL A 108 -1.56 3.94 8.31
C VAL A 108 -1.77 4.03 6.79
N PRO A 109 -0.84 4.65 6.03
CA PRO A 109 -0.91 4.74 4.58
C PRO A 109 -0.38 3.48 3.88
N TYR A 110 -1.10 3.02 2.87
CA TYR A 110 -0.76 1.86 2.04
C TYR A 110 -0.94 2.15 0.55
N LEU A 111 -0.29 1.33 -0.29
CA LEU A 111 -0.73 1.11 -1.66
C LEU A 111 -1.81 0.03 -1.67
N ILE A 112 -2.78 0.21 -2.57
CA ILE A 112 -3.80 -0.80 -2.87
C ILE A 112 -3.92 -0.96 -4.37
N PHE A 113 -3.65 -2.16 -4.85
CA PHE A 113 -3.91 -2.55 -6.23
C PHE A 113 -5.37 -3.02 -6.36
N SER A 114 -6.02 -2.60 -7.44
CA SER A 114 -7.33 -3.12 -7.83
C SER A 114 -7.32 -3.50 -9.32
N PRO A 115 -7.72 -4.72 -9.69
CA PRO A 115 -7.67 -5.15 -11.09
C PRO A 115 -8.69 -4.44 -11.97
N THR A 116 -9.78 -3.95 -11.36
CA THR A 116 -10.85 -3.23 -12.04
C THR A 116 -11.26 -2.00 -11.24
N PHE A 117 -12.04 -1.11 -11.85
CA PHE A 117 -12.73 -0.06 -11.11
C PHE A 117 -13.75 -0.69 -10.16
N GLN A 118 -13.62 -0.44 -8.86
CA GLN A 118 -14.55 -0.97 -7.86
C GLN A 118 -14.69 -0.05 -6.65
N THR A 119 -15.63 -0.36 -5.76
CA THR A 119 -15.77 0.34 -4.47
C THR A 119 -15.38 -0.60 -3.34
N LEU A 120 -14.37 -0.22 -2.57
CA LEU A 120 -14.08 -0.82 -1.28
C LEU A 120 -15.11 -0.33 -0.26
N ARG A 121 -15.84 -1.26 0.35
CA ARG A 121 -16.86 -0.97 1.36
C ARG A 121 -16.50 -1.60 2.70
N ALA A 122 -16.08 -0.77 3.64
CA ALA A 122 -15.80 -1.17 5.01
C ALA A 122 -16.93 -0.69 5.93
N SER A 123 -17.43 -1.56 6.82
CA SER A 123 -18.47 -1.19 7.79
C SER A 123 -18.08 -1.62 9.19
N THR A 124 -18.34 -0.76 10.17
CA THR A 124 -18.18 -1.08 11.59
C THR A 124 -19.33 -0.51 12.40
N LEU A 125 -19.70 -1.23 13.45
CA LEU A 125 -20.57 -0.75 14.53
C LEU A 125 -19.77 -0.33 15.76
N ASP A 126 -18.49 -0.69 15.80
CA ASP A 126 -17.62 -0.54 16.94
C ASP A 126 -16.72 0.68 16.78
N ALA A 127 -16.92 1.66 17.65
CA ALA A 127 -16.11 2.86 17.75
C ALA A 127 -14.67 2.57 18.14
N SER A 128 -14.44 1.49 18.90
CA SER A 128 -13.11 1.16 19.42
C SER A 128 -12.16 0.67 18.33
N GLY A 129 -12.70 0.18 17.21
CA GLY A 129 -11.95 -0.17 16.01
C GLY A 129 -11.59 1.02 15.11
N ILE A 130 -11.99 2.25 15.49
CA ILE A 130 -11.72 3.48 14.76
C ILE A 130 -10.53 4.18 15.41
N ASN A 131 -9.52 4.51 14.60
CA ASN A 131 -8.43 5.39 14.97
C ASN A 131 -8.37 6.56 13.98
N THR A 132 -8.47 7.77 14.52
CA THR A 132 -8.40 9.02 13.76
C THR A 132 -7.02 9.65 13.80
N GLU A 133 -6.07 9.05 14.51
CA GLU A 133 -4.68 9.47 14.48
C GLU A 133 -4.05 9.04 13.15
N LEU A 134 -3.44 10.00 12.46
CA LEU A 134 -2.69 9.74 11.22
C LEU A 134 -1.28 9.29 11.59
N GLN A 135 -0.86 8.18 10.99
CA GLN A 135 0.50 7.68 11.11
C GLN A 135 1.25 7.97 9.82
N ASN A 136 2.39 8.65 9.94
CA ASN A 136 3.30 8.86 8.83
C ASN A 136 4.36 7.76 8.83
N ILE A 137 4.69 7.23 7.65
CA ILE A 137 5.74 6.23 7.48
C ILE A 137 6.94 6.92 6.84
N SER A 138 7.98 7.16 7.62
CA SER A 138 9.24 7.72 7.14
C SER A 138 10.29 6.63 6.99
N LYS A 139 11.00 6.64 5.86
CA LYS A 139 12.13 5.74 5.58
C LYS A 139 13.31 6.57 5.10
N SER A 140 14.50 6.19 5.52
CA SER A 140 15.76 6.78 5.11
C SER A 140 16.69 5.71 4.54
N ASP A 141 17.53 6.07 3.57
CA ASP A 141 18.63 5.22 3.11
C ASP A 141 19.99 5.69 3.69
N ASN A 142 21.04 4.94 3.37
CA ASN A 142 22.40 5.26 3.81
C ASN A 142 23.08 6.37 2.99
N GLU A 143 22.46 6.82 1.89
CA GLU A 143 22.98 7.90 1.05
C GLU A 143 22.50 9.27 1.55
N GLY A 144 21.53 9.30 2.47
CA GLY A 144 20.98 10.52 3.06
C GLY A 144 19.64 10.94 2.46
N ASN A 145 18.98 10.07 1.69
CA ASN A 145 17.61 10.30 1.26
C ASN A 145 16.64 10.01 2.41
N THR A 146 15.55 10.77 2.49
CA THR A 146 14.41 10.49 3.37
C THR A 146 13.11 10.72 2.62
N ILE A 147 12.21 9.74 2.68
CA ILE A 147 10.85 9.80 2.14
C ILE A 147 9.87 9.65 3.30
N THR A 148 8.80 10.45 3.29
CA THR A 148 7.65 10.27 4.18
C THR A 148 6.39 9.97 3.38
N PHE A 149 5.76 8.83 3.66
CA PHE A 149 4.45 8.45 3.16
C PHE A 149 3.37 8.84 4.18
N CYS A 150 2.41 9.67 3.77
CA CYS A 150 1.47 10.30 4.69
C CYS A 150 0.11 10.56 4.07
N SER A 151 -0.93 10.63 4.91
CA SER A 151 -2.32 10.87 4.50
C SER A 151 -2.87 12.16 5.10
N SER A 152 -4.14 12.44 4.82
CA SER A 152 -4.95 13.50 5.40
C SER A 152 -6.41 13.04 5.43
N TRP A 153 -7.13 13.43 6.48
CA TRP A 153 -8.59 13.29 6.57
C TRP A 153 -9.34 14.42 5.85
N GLU A 154 -8.60 15.41 5.36
CA GLU A 154 -9.09 16.55 4.63
C GLU A 154 -8.47 16.59 3.23
N THR A 155 -9.10 17.37 2.35
CA THR A 155 -8.56 17.61 1.02
C THR A 155 -7.28 18.46 1.13
N LEU A 156 -6.15 17.94 0.65
CA LEU A 156 -4.85 18.63 0.74
C LEU A 156 -4.36 19.08 -0.63
N LYS A 157 -3.98 20.36 -0.74
CA LYS A 157 -3.17 20.91 -1.84
C LYS A 157 -1.82 21.29 -1.26
N ALA A 158 -0.78 20.53 -1.57
CA ALA A 158 0.55 20.75 -1.02
C ALA A 158 1.60 20.63 -2.13
N GLU A 159 2.47 21.63 -2.20
CA GLU A 159 3.64 21.60 -3.08
C GLU A 159 4.65 20.55 -2.59
N GLY A 160 5.44 20.00 -3.51
CA GLY A 160 6.49 19.04 -3.21
C GLY A 160 5.98 17.64 -2.85
N ARG A 161 4.68 17.38 -2.97
CA ARG A 161 4.10 16.06 -2.70
C ARG A 161 3.88 15.27 -3.99
N TYR A 162 4.21 13.99 -3.95
CA TYR A 162 4.01 13.05 -5.05
C TYR A 162 2.80 12.16 -4.76
N GLY A 163 2.04 11.81 -5.79
CA GLY A 163 0.88 10.94 -5.67
C GLY A 163 0.63 10.12 -6.93
N ILE A 164 -0.20 9.09 -6.80
CA ILE A 164 -0.66 8.28 -7.93
C ILE A 164 -1.89 8.99 -8.55
N PRO A 165 -1.90 9.27 -9.86
CA PRO A 165 -2.98 10.01 -10.50
C PRO A 165 -4.29 9.22 -10.54
N ALA A 166 -5.40 9.93 -10.42
CA ALA A 166 -6.74 9.36 -10.50
C ALA A 166 -7.20 8.98 -11.93
N GLN A 167 -6.41 9.31 -12.94
CA GLN A 167 -6.64 8.93 -14.33
C GLN A 167 -5.30 8.50 -14.92
N GLN A 168 -5.18 7.20 -15.21
CA GLN A 168 -4.03 6.61 -15.88
C GLN A 168 -4.49 6.28 -17.30
N ASP A 169 -4.29 7.21 -18.25
CA ASP A 169 -4.71 7.01 -19.62
C ASP A 169 -3.87 5.89 -20.26
N THR A 170 -4.52 4.75 -20.49
CA THR A 170 -4.10 3.68 -21.41
C THR A 170 -2.83 2.92 -20.99
N TYR A 171 -3.04 1.84 -20.21
CA TYR A 171 -2.08 0.77 -19.92
C TYR A 171 -0.67 1.21 -19.54
N ILE A 172 -0.47 1.46 -18.25
CA ILE A 172 0.29 0.51 -17.42
C ILE A 172 -0.39 0.44 -16.03
N LEU A 173 -0.62 -0.77 -15.52
CA LEU A 173 -1.13 -1.05 -14.16
C LEU A 173 -0.09 -0.71 -13.06
N GLU A 174 0.82 0.22 -13.35
CA GLU A 174 1.97 0.58 -12.52
C GLU A 174 1.68 1.80 -11.64
N SER A 175 2.43 1.90 -10.54
CA SER A 175 2.38 3.06 -9.64
C SER A 175 3.18 4.23 -10.20
N VAL A 176 2.62 4.97 -11.15
CA VAL A 176 3.27 6.20 -11.66
C VAL A 176 3.08 7.33 -10.65
N LEU A 177 4.19 7.93 -10.22
CA LEU A 177 4.19 9.09 -9.32
C LEU A 177 4.18 10.39 -10.11
N ILE A 178 3.24 11.26 -9.76
CA ILE A 178 3.16 12.62 -10.31
C ILE A 178 3.31 13.60 -9.16
N ARG A 179 4.16 14.62 -9.38
CA ARG A 179 4.29 15.75 -8.48
C ARG A 179 3.02 16.60 -8.55
N THR A 180 2.42 16.89 -7.39
CA THR A 180 1.07 17.45 -7.27
C THR A 180 1.03 18.97 -7.13
N ASP A 181 2.11 19.65 -7.50
CA ASP A 181 2.24 21.12 -7.39
C ASP A 181 1.06 21.86 -8.06
N GLY A 182 0.53 22.87 -7.37
CA GLY A 182 -0.48 23.80 -7.89
C GLY A 182 -1.93 23.30 -7.87
N SER A 183 -2.41 22.71 -8.97
CA SER A 183 -3.86 22.54 -9.24
C SER A 183 -4.47 21.22 -8.79
N LYS A 184 -3.63 20.26 -8.36
CA LYS A 184 -4.06 18.91 -7.96
C LYS A 184 -4.27 18.85 -6.46
N ALA A 185 -5.20 18.01 -6.01
CA ALA A 185 -5.49 17.82 -4.59
C ALA A 185 -5.53 16.33 -4.25
N PHE A 186 -5.03 15.98 -3.07
CA PHE A 186 -5.29 14.68 -2.46
C PHE A 186 -6.65 14.74 -1.79
N LEU A 187 -7.57 13.89 -2.24
CA LEU A 187 -8.84 13.72 -1.55
C LEU A 187 -8.62 13.03 -0.20
N PRO A 188 -9.54 13.21 0.78
CA PRO A 188 -9.48 12.51 2.05
C PRO A 188 -9.25 11.01 1.87
N THR A 189 -8.56 10.39 2.84
CA THR A 189 -8.23 8.95 2.87
C THR A 189 -7.42 8.47 1.64
N ARG A 190 -6.79 9.41 0.91
CA ARG A 190 -5.67 9.17 -0.02
C ARG A 190 -4.36 9.55 0.65
N CYS A 191 -3.27 9.02 0.12
CA CYS A 191 -1.93 9.24 0.64
C CYS A 191 -1.02 9.79 -0.45
N GLY A 192 0.03 10.49 -0.04
CA GLY A 192 1.08 11.00 -0.90
C GLY A 192 2.43 10.94 -0.21
N PHE A 193 3.48 11.17 -0.99
CA PHE A 193 4.86 11.08 -0.57
C PHE A 193 5.51 12.46 -0.56
N THR A 194 6.34 12.73 0.43
CA THR A 194 7.28 13.86 0.41
C THR A 194 8.70 13.32 0.35
N TRP A 195 9.55 13.96 -0.46
CA TRP A 195 10.99 13.69 -0.51
C TRP A 195 11.70 14.69 0.38
N ASP A 196 11.66 14.40 1.69
CA ASP A 196 12.03 15.34 2.76
C ASP A 196 13.52 15.70 2.72
N GLN A 197 14.36 14.72 2.37
CA GLN A 197 15.79 14.91 2.14
C GLN A 197 16.17 14.19 0.85
N GLN A 198 16.79 14.93 -0.06
CA GLN A 198 17.21 14.45 -1.38
C GLN A 198 18.71 14.62 -1.51
N THR A 199 19.41 13.55 -1.87
CA THR A 199 20.83 13.61 -2.21
C THR A 199 21.01 14.26 -3.58
N ASN A 200 22.17 14.89 -3.82
CA ASN A 200 22.45 15.55 -5.11
C ASN A 200 22.46 14.58 -6.30
N SER A 201 22.69 13.30 -6.04
CA SER A 201 22.74 12.25 -7.04
C SER A 201 21.37 11.73 -7.45
N ALA A 202 20.37 11.81 -6.57
CA ALA A 202 19.05 11.30 -6.86
C ALA A 202 18.21 12.37 -7.59
N SER A 203 17.57 11.99 -8.69
CA SER A 203 16.75 12.90 -9.53
C SER A 203 15.36 12.36 -9.83
N THR A 204 15.15 11.06 -9.62
CA THR A 204 13.93 10.35 -10.02
C THR A 204 13.42 9.49 -8.87
N LEU A 205 12.09 9.36 -8.75
CA LEU A 205 11.44 8.42 -7.83
C LEU A 205 10.84 7.25 -8.61
N GLU A 206 11.00 6.04 -8.08
CA GLU A 206 10.40 4.82 -8.64
C GLU A 206 9.76 4.00 -7.52
N ILE A 207 8.61 3.40 -7.78
CA ILE A 207 8.00 2.41 -6.89
C ILE A 207 8.35 1.02 -7.38
N LYS A 208 8.85 0.18 -6.47
CA LYS A 208 9.12 -1.24 -6.70
C LYS A 208 8.21 -2.09 -5.83
N HIS A 209 7.51 -3.02 -6.47
CA HIS A 209 6.56 -3.93 -5.83
C HIS A 209 7.27 -5.26 -5.52
N VAL A 210 7.25 -5.72 -4.27
CA VAL A 210 7.93 -6.95 -3.85
C VAL A 210 7.05 -7.80 -2.93
N THR A 211 7.22 -9.11 -2.99
CA THR A 211 6.56 -10.07 -2.07
C THR A 211 7.47 -10.48 -0.91
N SER A 212 8.78 -10.25 -1.05
CA SER A 212 9.77 -10.45 -0.01
C SER A 212 10.86 -9.37 -0.09
N LEU A 213 11.42 -8.98 1.06
CA LEU A 213 12.59 -8.10 1.09
C LEU A 213 13.89 -8.82 0.71
N GLU A 214 13.88 -10.16 0.73
CA GLU A 214 15.01 -10.95 0.23
C GLU A 214 15.27 -10.71 -1.26
N ASP A 215 14.25 -10.25 -2.01
CA ASP A 215 14.35 -9.91 -3.42
C ASP A 215 14.91 -8.50 -3.69
N ILE A 216 14.97 -7.63 -2.65
CA ILE A 216 15.49 -6.25 -2.74
C ILE A 216 17.00 -6.24 -2.64
N GLU A 217 17.55 -7.09 -1.76
CA GLU A 217 18.98 -7.27 -1.68
C GLU A 217 19.41 -8.22 -2.77
N THR A 218 20.07 -7.68 -3.80
CA THR A 218 20.91 -8.56 -4.61
C THR A 218 21.81 -9.32 -3.64
N SER A 219 21.94 -10.64 -3.76
CA SER A 219 22.67 -11.43 -2.75
C SER A 219 24.09 -10.91 -2.55
N ILE A 220 24.63 -10.17 -3.52
CA ILE A 220 25.91 -9.47 -3.48
C ILE A 220 25.94 -8.35 -2.41
N ASP A 221 24.88 -7.56 -2.28
CA ASP A 221 24.79 -6.50 -1.28
C ASP A 221 24.74 -7.09 0.13
N LYS A 222 23.97 -8.18 0.33
CA LYS A 222 23.98 -8.98 1.57
C LYS A 222 25.38 -9.50 1.88
N LEU A 223 26.02 -10.15 0.92
CA LEU A 223 27.37 -10.70 1.09
C LEU A 223 28.42 -9.63 1.40
N GLN A 224 28.23 -8.41 0.88
CA GLN A 224 29.08 -7.27 1.19
C GLN A 224 28.85 -6.75 2.61
N GLN A 225 27.59 -6.59 3.04
CA GLN A 225 27.25 -6.09 4.37
C GLN A 225 27.61 -7.08 5.49
N GLU A 226 27.36 -8.38 5.28
CA GLU A 226 27.68 -9.43 6.25
C GLU A 226 29.18 -9.76 6.31
N ASN A 227 29.99 -9.15 5.43
CA ASN A 227 31.41 -9.43 5.27
C ASN A 227 31.69 -10.94 5.06
N THR A 228 30.76 -11.61 4.39
CA THR A 228 30.77 -13.06 4.22
C THR A 228 31.85 -13.47 3.23
N THR A 229 32.67 -14.45 3.61
CA THR A 229 33.68 -15.05 2.74
C THR A 229 33.04 -15.94 1.70
N VAL A 230 33.39 -15.70 0.44
CA VAL A 230 32.85 -16.39 -0.74
C VAL A 230 33.93 -16.67 -1.77
N ASP A 231 33.66 -17.63 -2.64
CA ASP A 231 34.46 -17.90 -3.82
C ASP A 231 33.91 -17.11 -5.03
N VAL A 232 34.81 -16.43 -5.74
CA VAL A 232 34.50 -15.60 -6.92
C VAL A 232 34.95 -16.31 -8.18
N TYR A 233 34.08 -16.38 -9.17
CA TYR A 233 34.30 -17.02 -10.47
C TYR A 233 34.20 -16.00 -11.60
N ASN A 234 34.83 -16.27 -12.75
CA ASN A 234 34.55 -15.53 -13.98
C ASN A 234 33.27 -16.05 -14.67
N THR A 235 32.84 -15.40 -15.76
CA THR A 235 31.65 -15.80 -16.53
C THR A 235 31.75 -17.18 -17.19
N GLN A 236 32.95 -17.74 -17.27
CA GLN A 236 33.23 -19.08 -17.80
C GLN A 236 33.23 -20.15 -16.69
N GLY A 237 32.92 -19.78 -15.44
CA GLY A 237 32.89 -20.70 -14.30
C GLY A 237 34.26 -21.07 -13.74
N THR A 238 35.33 -20.37 -14.13
CA THR A 238 36.66 -20.56 -13.55
C THR A 238 36.77 -19.78 -12.25
N LEU A 239 37.22 -20.44 -11.18
CA LEU A 239 37.51 -19.80 -9.91
C LEU A 239 38.66 -18.79 -10.08
N VAL A 240 38.41 -17.52 -9.75
CA VAL A 240 39.39 -16.43 -9.88
C VAL A 240 39.88 -15.90 -8.54
N LEU A 241 39.06 -15.96 -7.48
CA LEU A 241 39.46 -15.51 -6.16
C LEU A 241 38.71 -16.31 -5.07
N PRO A 242 39.40 -17.22 -4.35
CA PRO A 242 38.77 -18.01 -3.29
C PRO A 242 38.68 -17.24 -1.97
N GLN A 243 37.70 -17.62 -1.15
CA GLN A 243 37.58 -17.22 0.27
C GLN A 243 37.82 -15.72 0.52
N THR A 244 37.14 -14.89 -0.26
CA THR A 244 37.27 -13.43 -0.22
C THR A 244 35.94 -12.77 0.14
N THR A 245 36.01 -11.52 0.58
CA THR A 245 34.83 -10.66 0.80
C THR A 245 34.53 -9.87 -0.49
N ILE A 246 33.27 -9.51 -0.75
CA ILE A 246 32.91 -8.70 -1.94
C ILE A 246 33.73 -7.41 -2.02
N SER A 247 33.94 -6.70 -0.91
CA SER A 247 34.74 -5.47 -0.88
C SER A 247 36.20 -5.68 -1.32
N LYS A 248 36.85 -6.76 -0.85
CA LYS A 248 38.21 -7.12 -1.31
C LYS A 248 38.23 -7.55 -2.77
N ALA A 249 37.22 -8.30 -3.23
CA ALA A 249 37.12 -8.70 -4.63
C ALA A 249 37.06 -7.49 -5.56
N ARG A 250 36.26 -6.46 -5.22
CA ARG A 250 36.17 -5.20 -5.96
C ARG A 250 37.49 -4.43 -6.05
N GLN A 251 38.36 -4.54 -5.05
CA GLN A 251 39.67 -3.87 -5.03
C GLN A 251 40.76 -4.66 -5.76
N SER A 252 40.62 -5.98 -5.83
CA SER A 252 41.70 -6.88 -6.25
C SER A 252 41.54 -7.37 -7.70
N LEU A 253 40.30 -7.45 -8.18
CA LEU A 253 40.01 -7.97 -9.51
C LEU A 253 39.90 -6.84 -10.54
N PRO A 254 40.34 -7.08 -11.78
CA PRO A 254 40.18 -6.10 -12.85
C PRO A 254 38.71 -5.87 -13.18
N GLN A 255 38.42 -4.73 -13.81
CA GLN A 255 37.08 -4.39 -14.30
C GLN A 255 36.49 -5.53 -15.15
N GLY A 256 35.25 -5.92 -14.86
CA GLY A 256 34.64 -7.08 -15.51
C GLY A 256 33.41 -7.63 -14.77
N ILE A 257 32.81 -8.66 -15.35
CA ILE A 257 31.68 -9.38 -14.76
C ILE A 257 32.18 -10.67 -14.12
N TYR A 258 31.78 -10.88 -12.87
CA TYR A 258 32.13 -12.03 -12.06
C TYR A 258 30.88 -12.70 -11.51
N VAL A 259 31.02 -13.93 -11.03
CA VAL A 259 29.93 -14.74 -10.48
C VAL A 259 30.27 -15.14 -9.05
N VAL A 260 29.34 -14.93 -8.13
CA VAL A 260 29.41 -15.37 -6.73
C VAL A 260 28.09 -16.04 -6.38
N LYS A 261 28.14 -17.26 -5.83
CA LYS A 261 26.94 -18.06 -5.47
C LYS A 261 25.89 -18.10 -6.59
N GLY A 262 26.32 -18.19 -7.85
CA GLY A 262 25.45 -18.24 -9.03
C GLY A 262 24.90 -16.88 -9.51
N GLN A 263 25.21 -15.77 -8.84
CA GLN A 263 24.80 -14.43 -9.23
C GLN A 263 25.94 -13.64 -9.88
N LYS A 264 25.63 -12.89 -10.95
CA LYS A 264 26.58 -12.03 -11.64
C LYS A 264 26.71 -10.68 -10.93
N PHE A 265 27.93 -10.17 -10.79
CA PHE A 265 28.19 -8.80 -10.32
C PHE A 265 29.31 -8.17 -11.14
N ALA A 266 29.21 -6.85 -11.34
CA ALA A 266 30.20 -6.08 -12.10
C ALA A 266 31.16 -5.36 -11.15
N ILE A 267 32.45 -5.44 -11.48
CA ILE A 267 33.48 -4.56 -10.95
C ILE A 267 33.69 -3.48 -12.00
N GLN A 268 33.54 -2.22 -11.57
CA GLN A 268 33.70 -1.02 -12.38
C GLN A 268 35.03 -0.35 -12.06
#